data_AF-A0A1I4JIZ2-F1
#
_entry.id   AF-A0A1I4JIZ2-F1
#
_cell.length_a   1.000
_cell.length_b   1.000
_cell.length_c   1.000
_cell.angle_alpha   90.00
_cell.angle_beta   90.00
_cell.angle_gamma   90.00
#
_symmetry.space_group_name_H-M   'P 1'
#
loop_
_entity.id
_entity.type
_entity.pdbx_description
1 polymer ?
#
loop_
_entity_poly.entity_id
_entity_poly.type
_entity_poly.pdbx_seq_one_letter_code
_entity_poly.pdbx_strand_id
1 'polypeptide(L)'
;MQLPVYSHPTLTVLVDDSDSFLRSMSFQLDPMLANKTFHDTSAALAWLRDSVRRDEVPLHVNFDTQNEAPDQCNVALDLERIYRISERPQRFATPSVLVVDYSMPQMNGLEFCQAVQHLPCKKILFTGAADEKIAVTAFNRGLIDRYIKKSDDQALDLLESEIACLQKAYFAEQSETLRDLVVLHNYHFLQDPALAAVVQELSRKMGFVEHYIFPNPTGIVFIDKHGKTMLMMVETEQGMCAQYEIARDSDAPPSLLAALLERRVLPFFSDADGDGMYSRAVGDNWHRYCAAPQVCHGREMYFWALFELPAHYFGAPLHSYARFLQEHNVAGEVAA
;
A
#
# COMPACT_ATOMS: atom_id res chain seq x y z
N MET A 1 -4.66 -14.34 4.49
CA MET A 1 -3.65 -13.28 4.32
C MET A 1 -4.10 -12.07 5.13
N GLN A 2 -3.17 -11.37 5.78
CA GLN A 2 -3.46 -10.14 6.52
C GLN A 2 -3.40 -8.94 5.58
N LEU A 3 -4.18 -7.90 5.88
CA LEU A 3 -4.19 -6.67 5.08
C LEU A 3 -3.03 -5.76 5.53
N PRO A 4 -2.12 -5.31 4.65
CA PRO A 4 -1.08 -4.36 5.03
C PRO A 4 -1.72 -2.98 5.28
N VAL A 5 -1.09 -2.20 6.17
CA VAL A 5 -1.57 -0.88 6.60
C VAL A 5 -1.66 0.11 5.41
N TYR A 6 -0.77 -0.04 4.45
CA TYR A 6 -0.80 0.66 3.18
C TYR A 6 -0.19 -0.22 2.09
N SER A 7 -0.55 0.04 0.84
CA SER A 7 0.07 -0.56 -0.34
C SER A 7 -0.12 0.36 -1.53
N HIS A 8 0.89 0.43 -2.38
CA HIS A 8 0.85 1.13 -3.65
C HIS A 8 1.78 0.42 -4.65
N PRO A 9 1.65 0.67 -5.96
CA PRO A 9 2.63 0.21 -6.93
C PRO A 9 4.03 0.69 -6.56
N THR A 10 5.02 -0.14 -6.84
CA THR A 10 6.42 0.09 -6.51
C THR A 10 7.29 -0.24 -7.71
N LEU A 11 8.54 0.18 -7.66
CA LEU A 11 9.49 -0.03 -8.73
C LEU A 11 10.16 -1.40 -8.59
N THR A 12 10.23 -2.12 -9.70
CA THR A 12 11.06 -3.33 -9.83
C THR A 12 12.39 -2.96 -10.47
N VAL A 13 13.50 -3.38 -9.86
CA VAL A 13 14.84 -3.08 -10.39
C VAL A 13 15.40 -4.33 -11.05
N LEU A 14 15.71 -4.24 -12.34
CA LEU A 14 16.31 -5.32 -13.13
C LEU A 14 17.81 -5.05 -13.28
N VAL A 15 18.65 -5.99 -12.88
CA VAL A 15 20.12 -5.88 -12.96
C VAL A 15 20.66 -7.07 -13.73
N ASP A 16 21.19 -6.81 -14.93
CA ASP A 16 21.68 -7.83 -15.86
C ASP A 16 22.70 -7.16 -16.80
N ASP A 17 23.81 -7.80 -17.10
CA ASP A 17 24.86 -7.22 -17.95
C ASP A 17 24.50 -7.20 -19.45
N SER A 18 23.42 -7.89 -19.84
CA SER A 18 22.91 -7.93 -21.21
C SER A 18 21.83 -6.87 -21.45
N ASP A 19 22.20 -5.75 -22.09
CA ASP A 19 21.25 -4.71 -22.50
C ASP A 19 20.14 -5.25 -23.43
N SER A 20 20.46 -6.20 -24.32
CA SER A 20 19.45 -6.80 -25.21
C SER A 20 18.41 -7.60 -24.44
N PHE A 21 18.85 -8.33 -23.40
CA PHE A 21 17.96 -9.07 -22.53
C PHE A 21 17.05 -8.11 -21.74
N LEU A 22 17.63 -7.09 -21.09
CA LEU A 22 16.88 -6.09 -20.34
C LEU A 22 15.80 -5.39 -21.16
N ARG A 23 16.12 -5.02 -22.41
CA ARG A 23 15.14 -4.43 -23.34
C ARG A 23 14.05 -5.42 -23.71
N SER A 24 14.41 -6.65 -24.08
CA SER A 24 13.39 -7.66 -24.44
C SER A 24 12.43 -7.94 -23.28
N MET A 25 12.97 -7.98 -22.07
CA MET A 25 12.24 -8.23 -20.84
C MET A 25 11.31 -7.07 -20.49
N SER A 26 11.77 -5.82 -20.57
CA SER A 26 10.91 -4.66 -20.30
C SER A 26 9.74 -4.53 -21.28
N PHE A 27 9.87 -5.04 -22.51
CA PHE A 27 8.78 -5.11 -23.48
C PHE A 27 7.81 -6.29 -23.26
N GLN A 28 8.30 -7.40 -22.72
CA GLN A 28 7.49 -8.60 -22.50
C GLN A 28 6.72 -8.58 -21.18
N LEU A 29 7.24 -7.87 -20.18
CA LEU A 29 6.60 -7.71 -18.88
C LEU A 29 5.30 -6.89 -18.99
N ASP A 30 4.36 -7.12 -18.07
CA ASP A 30 3.14 -6.33 -17.93
C ASP A 30 3.45 -4.82 -17.95
N PRO A 31 2.84 -4.02 -18.87
CA PRO A 31 3.00 -2.57 -18.92
C PRO A 31 2.61 -1.84 -17.62
N MET A 32 1.83 -2.47 -16.74
CA MET A 32 1.51 -1.97 -15.41
C MET A 32 2.63 -2.20 -14.39
N LEU A 33 3.71 -2.90 -14.73
CA LEU A 33 4.86 -3.14 -13.86
C LEU A 33 5.95 -2.10 -14.15
N ALA A 34 6.01 -1.07 -13.31
CA ALA A 34 7.09 -0.11 -13.36
C ALA A 34 8.43 -0.80 -13.10
N ASN A 35 9.35 -0.69 -14.05
CA ASN A 35 10.69 -1.27 -13.92
C ASN A 35 11.80 -0.26 -14.24
N LYS A 36 12.97 -0.49 -13.66
CA LYS A 36 14.20 0.24 -13.94
C LYS A 36 15.35 -0.73 -14.15
N THR A 37 16.04 -0.59 -15.27
CA THR A 37 17.09 -1.50 -15.70
C THR A 37 18.48 -0.93 -15.43
N PHE A 38 19.42 -1.79 -15.06
CA PHE A 38 20.85 -1.45 -14.91
C PHE A 38 21.72 -2.54 -15.52
N HIS A 39 22.63 -2.15 -16.41
CA HIS A 39 23.70 -3.04 -16.93
C HIS A 39 24.97 -3.02 -16.06
N ASP A 40 25.11 -2.02 -15.20
CA ASP A 40 26.25 -1.85 -14.30
C ASP A 40 25.80 -2.06 -12.83
N THR A 41 26.41 -3.04 -12.17
CA THR A 41 26.13 -3.39 -10.77
C THR A 41 26.52 -2.28 -9.80
N SER A 42 27.60 -1.54 -10.07
CA SER A 42 28.06 -0.42 -9.25
C SER A 42 27.09 0.76 -9.35
N ALA A 43 26.59 1.05 -10.56
CA ALA A 43 25.57 2.07 -10.77
C ALA A 43 24.26 1.71 -10.05
N ALA A 44 23.82 0.45 -10.14
CA ALA A 44 22.65 -0.04 -9.43
C ALA A 44 22.80 0.09 -7.90
N LEU A 45 23.96 -0.30 -7.35
CA LEU A 45 24.25 -0.15 -5.91
C LEU A 45 24.22 1.30 -5.45
N ALA A 46 24.83 2.21 -6.22
CA ALA A 46 24.85 3.64 -5.89
C ALA A 46 23.43 4.22 -5.88
N TRP A 47 22.61 3.88 -6.87
CA TRP A 47 21.23 4.34 -6.98
C TRP A 47 20.34 3.80 -5.85
N LEU A 48 20.47 2.52 -5.50
CA LEU A 48 19.70 1.91 -4.41
C LEU A 48 20.01 2.57 -3.05
N ARG A 49 21.29 2.89 -2.80
CA ARG A 49 21.71 3.57 -1.57
C ARG A 49 21.15 4.99 -1.45
N ASP A 50 21.03 5.72 -2.56
CA ASP A 50 20.43 7.06 -2.55
C ASP A 50 18.91 7.02 -2.36
N SER A 51 18.25 6.00 -2.93
CA SER A 51 16.81 5.84 -2.88
C SER A 51 16.29 5.59 -1.46
N VAL A 52 17.03 4.83 -0.65
CA VAL A 52 16.62 4.43 0.72
C VAL A 52 16.71 5.57 1.73
N ARG A 53 17.54 6.60 1.49
CA ARG A 53 17.63 7.78 2.37
C ARG A 53 16.35 8.61 2.39
N ARG A 54 15.39 8.33 1.50
CA ARG A 54 14.18 9.13 1.28
C ARG A 54 12.92 8.56 1.94
N ASP A 55 12.95 7.31 2.40
CA ASP A 55 11.81 6.67 3.07
C ASP A 55 11.88 6.92 4.59
N GLU A 56 11.27 8.03 5.03
CA GLU A 56 11.00 8.24 6.46
C GLU A 56 9.80 7.38 6.89
N VAL A 57 10.02 6.54 7.92
CA VAL A 57 8.96 5.78 8.58
C VAL A 57 8.00 6.75 9.29
N PRO A 58 6.67 6.59 9.19
CA PRO A 58 5.69 7.49 9.81
C PRO A 58 5.54 7.26 11.32
N LEU A 59 6.64 7.23 12.06
CA LEU A 59 6.66 7.11 13.52
C LEU A 59 7.09 8.45 14.13
N HIS A 60 6.28 8.98 15.05
CA HIS A 60 6.66 10.13 15.87
C HIS A 60 6.99 9.66 17.28
N VAL A 61 8.21 9.95 17.71
CA VAL A 61 8.66 9.67 19.08
C VAL A 61 8.40 10.93 19.89
N ASN A 62 7.36 10.93 20.73
CA ASN A 62 7.14 12.02 21.67
C ASN A 62 8.00 11.78 22.91
N PHE A 63 8.95 12.69 23.13
CA PHE A 63 9.55 12.86 24.45
C PHE A 63 8.70 13.90 25.19
N ASP A 64 7.74 13.44 25.98
CA ASP A 64 6.97 14.32 26.85
C ASP A 64 7.92 15.01 27.83
N THR A 65 8.32 16.24 27.52
CA THR A 65 9.38 16.96 28.22
C THR A 65 8.88 17.71 29.47
N GLN A 66 7.63 17.50 29.90
CA GLN A 66 7.08 18.36 30.95
C GLN A 66 6.33 17.70 32.11
N ASN A 67 6.17 16.37 32.24
CA ASN A 67 5.59 15.84 33.49
C ASN A 67 5.82 14.35 33.86
N GLU A 68 6.62 13.57 33.13
CA GLU A 68 6.87 12.17 33.51
C GLU A 68 8.37 11.82 33.53
N ALA A 69 8.72 10.81 34.32
CA ALA A 69 10.10 10.37 34.52
C ALA A 69 10.77 10.01 33.17
N PRO A 70 12.10 10.22 33.02
CA PRO A 70 12.85 10.06 31.75
C PRO A 70 12.83 8.66 31.10
N ASP A 71 12.08 7.70 31.65
CA ASP A 71 11.99 6.32 31.17
C ASP A 71 10.71 6.01 30.36
N GLN A 72 9.79 6.96 30.18
CA GLN A 72 8.55 6.74 29.40
C GLN A 72 8.60 7.52 28.09
N CYS A 73 8.95 6.82 27.02
CA CYS A 73 8.91 7.33 25.66
C CYS A 73 7.57 6.93 25.03
N ASN A 74 6.67 7.88 24.84
CA ASN A 74 5.37 7.63 24.21
C ASN A 74 5.54 7.72 22.67
N VAL A 75 5.54 6.57 22.00
CA VAL A 75 5.49 6.52 20.54
C VAL A 75 4.04 6.76 20.11
N ALA A 76 3.75 7.95 19.61
CA ALA A 76 2.44 8.29 19.09
C ALA A 76 2.42 8.00 17.58
N LEU A 77 1.44 7.21 17.13
CA LEU A 77 1.27 6.90 15.72
C LEU A 77 0.44 7.98 15.04
N ASP A 78 1.04 8.67 14.08
CA ASP A 78 0.37 9.67 13.26
C ASP A 78 -0.27 8.99 12.05
N LEU A 79 -1.54 8.63 12.19
CA LEU A 79 -2.34 7.98 11.14
C LEU A 79 -2.45 8.84 9.87
N GLU A 80 -2.42 10.18 10.01
CA GLU A 80 -2.49 11.05 8.84
C GLU A 80 -1.24 10.89 7.98
N ARG A 81 -0.04 10.76 8.58
CA ARG A 81 1.20 10.55 7.81
C ARG A 81 1.15 9.32 6.92
N ILE A 82 0.48 8.25 7.35
CA ILE A 82 0.35 7.02 6.55
C ILE A 82 -0.46 7.30 5.30
N TYR A 83 -1.61 7.95 5.44
CA TYR A 83 -2.45 8.31 4.30
C TYR A 83 -1.76 9.38 3.40
N ARG A 84 -1.00 10.31 3.98
CA ARG A 84 -0.20 11.32 3.24
C ARG A 84 0.93 10.70 2.42
N ILE A 85 1.28 9.42 2.59
CA ILE A 85 2.17 8.71 1.67
C ILE A 85 1.61 8.79 0.24
N SER A 86 0.28 8.74 0.08
CA SER A 86 -0.40 8.87 -1.22
C SER A 86 -0.11 10.18 -1.96
N GLU A 87 0.27 11.24 -1.23
CA GLU A 87 0.56 12.55 -1.82
C GLU A 87 1.98 12.65 -2.36
N ARG A 88 2.88 11.73 -1.96
CA ARG A 88 4.28 11.73 -2.38
C ARG A 88 4.38 11.23 -3.82
N PRO A 89 4.82 12.04 -4.80
CA PRO A 89 4.97 11.56 -6.18
C PRO A 89 5.99 10.45 -6.32
N GLN A 90 7.02 10.44 -5.46
CA GLN A 90 8.12 9.49 -5.50
C GLN A 90 7.78 8.12 -4.89
N ARG A 91 6.58 7.93 -4.29
CA ARG A 91 6.20 6.64 -3.67
C ARG A 91 6.24 5.47 -4.64
N PHE A 92 5.95 5.71 -5.92
CA PHE A 92 6.03 4.68 -6.96
C PHE A 92 7.47 4.32 -7.37
N ALA A 93 8.44 5.19 -7.06
CA ALA A 93 9.86 4.95 -7.33
C ALA A 93 10.55 4.11 -6.24
N THR A 94 9.83 3.71 -5.18
CA THR A 94 10.36 2.88 -4.09
C THR A 94 10.81 1.51 -4.64
N PRO A 95 12.10 1.13 -4.50
CA PRO A 95 12.60 -0.14 -5.00
C PRO A 95 12.23 -1.28 -4.05
N SER A 96 11.16 -2.01 -4.41
CA SER A 96 10.60 -3.08 -3.57
C SER A 96 11.13 -4.47 -3.91
N VAL A 97 11.36 -4.75 -5.19
CA VAL A 97 11.81 -6.05 -5.69
C VAL A 97 13.00 -5.83 -6.62
N LEU A 98 14.06 -6.59 -6.41
CA LEU A 98 15.25 -6.66 -7.25
C LEU A 98 15.23 -7.99 -8.01
N VAL A 99 15.42 -7.93 -9.32
CA VAL A 99 15.64 -9.11 -10.17
C VAL A 99 17.07 -9.02 -10.68
N VAL A 100 17.89 -10.00 -10.32
CA VAL A 100 19.34 -9.92 -10.50
C VAL A 100 19.82 -11.15 -11.25
N ASP A 101 20.61 -10.98 -12.30
CA ASP A 101 21.32 -12.09 -12.94
C ASP A 101 22.53 -12.54 -12.11
N TYR A 102 22.88 -13.82 -12.21
CA TYR A 102 24.04 -14.35 -11.50
C TYR A 102 25.37 -13.97 -12.16
N SER A 103 25.44 -14.07 -13.49
CA SER A 103 26.66 -14.07 -14.29
C SER A 103 27.03 -12.68 -14.79
N MET A 104 27.23 -11.75 -13.86
CA MET A 104 27.64 -10.39 -14.17
C MET A 104 29.16 -10.19 -14.00
N PRO A 105 29.84 -9.45 -14.89
CA PRO A 105 31.31 -9.39 -14.96
C PRO A 105 31.98 -8.58 -13.83
N GLN A 106 31.27 -7.61 -13.24
CA GLN A 106 31.82 -6.75 -12.19
C GLN A 106 31.73 -7.40 -10.79
N MET A 107 30.57 -7.98 -10.50
CA MET A 107 30.23 -8.59 -9.21
C MET A 107 29.11 -9.59 -9.48
N ASN A 108 29.19 -10.80 -8.93
CA ASN A 108 28.15 -11.79 -9.21
C ASN A 108 26.81 -11.42 -8.52
N GLY A 109 25.71 -11.98 -8.99
CA GLY A 109 24.37 -11.63 -8.48
C GLY A 109 24.18 -11.88 -6.98
N LEU A 110 24.88 -12.85 -6.40
CA LEU A 110 24.81 -13.13 -4.96
C LEU A 110 25.62 -12.14 -4.13
N GLU A 111 26.80 -11.76 -4.59
CA GLU A 111 27.59 -10.68 -4.00
C GLU A 111 26.82 -9.36 -4.04
N PHE A 112 26.11 -9.08 -5.15
CA PHE A 112 25.20 -7.94 -5.25
C PHE A 112 24.09 -8.01 -4.19
N CYS A 113 23.38 -9.14 -4.10
CA CYS A 113 22.33 -9.35 -3.09
C CYS A 113 22.88 -9.18 -1.66
N GLN A 114 24.12 -9.62 -1.41
CA GLN A 114 24.79 -9.49 -0.12
C GLN A 114 25.08 -8.01 0.20
N ALA A 115 25.52 -7.23 -0.78
CA ALA A 115 25.79 -5.80 -0.61
C ALA A 115 24.54 -4.97 -0.29
N VAL A 116 23.35 -5.44 -0.70
CA VAL A 116 22.05 -4.80 -0.46
C VAL A 116 21.19 -5.51 0.59
N GLN A 117 21.76 -6.47 1.33
CA GLN A 117 21.00 -7.28 2.30
C GLN A 117 20.30 -6.43 3.38
N HIS A 118 20.93 -5.32 3.77
CA HIS A 118 20.39 -4.36 4.75
C HIS A 118 19.22 -3.51 4.22
N LEU A 119 18.98 -3.50 2.91
CA LEU A 119 17.88 -2.77 2.31
C LEU A 119 16.59 -3.60 2.40
N PRO A 120 15.44 -2.96 2.66
CA PRO A 120 14.16 -3.65 2.84
C PRO A 120 13.57 -4.21 1.54
N CYS A 121 14.36 -4.43 0.49
CA CYS A 121 13.88 -4.96 -0.79
C CYS A 121 13.85 -6.49 -0.80
N LYS A 122 12.98 -7.06 -1.63
CA LYS A 122 12.94 -8.49 -1.97
C LYS A 122 13.86 -8.80 -3.14
N LYS A 123 14.41 -9.99 -3.20
CA LYS A 123 15.43 -10.37 -4.19
C LYS A 123 15.04 -11.65 -4.93
N ILE A 124 15.01 -11.57 -6.26
CA ILE A 124 14.83 -12.68 -7.18
C ILE A 124 16.14 -12.88 -7.93
N LEU A 125 16.76 -14.06 -7.79
CA LEU A 125 17.87 -14.48 -8.63
C LEU A 125 17.32 -15.07 -9.93
N PHE A 126 17.48 -14.37 -11.04
CA PHE A 126 16.97 -14.78 -12.34
C PHE A 126 18.12 -15.06 -13.30
N THR A 127 18.40 -16.33 -13.58
CA THR A 127 19.65 -16.69 -14.29
C THR A 127 19.54 -17.96 -15.11
N GLY A 128 20.36 -18.05 -16.17
CA GLY A 128 20.51 -19.27 -16.98
C GLY A 128 21.71 -20.14 -16.59
N ALA A 129 22.63 -19.63 -15.77
CA ALA A 129 23.97 -20.22 -15.60
C ALA A 129 24.31 -20.66 -14.16
N ALA A 130 23.52 -20.28 -13.15
CA ALA A 130 23.84 -20.65 -11.77
C ALA A 130 23.56 -22.13 -11.45
N ASP A 131 24.48 -22.75 -10.72
CA ASP A 131 24.27 -24.05 -10.08
C ASP A 131 23.11 -23.93 -9.08
N GLU A 132 22.08 -24.74 -9.26
CA GLU A 132 20.90 -24.81 -8.39
C GLU A 132 21.30 -24.92 -6.92
N LYS A 133 22.39 -25.64 -6.59
CA LYS A 133 22.84 -25.80 -5.21
C LYS A 133 23.24 -24.48 -4.56
N ILE A 134 23.86 -23.58 -5.34
CA ILE A 134 24.28 -22.27 -4.85
C ILE A 134 23.04 -21.41 -4.61
N ALA A 135 22.08 -21.41 -5.54
CA ALA A 135 20.82 -20.68 -5.40
C ALA A 135 20.00 -21.16 -4.20
N VAL A 136 19.87 -22.48 -4.02
CA VAL A 136 19.17 -23.09 -2.87
C VAL A 136 19.86 -22.70 -1.55
N THR A 137 21.19 -22.68 -1.52
CA THR A 137 21.94 -22.24 -0.34
C THR A 137 21.71 -20.77 -0.03
N ALA A 138 21.70 -19.90 -1.05
CA ALA A 138 21.40 -18.48 -0.89
C ALA A 138 19.96 -18.25 -0.38
N PHE A 139 18.99 -18.99 -0.92
CA PHE A 139 17.59 -18.94 -0.50
C PHE A 139 17.44 -19.37 0.97
N ASN A 140 18.01 -20.51 1.35
CA ASN A 140 17.95 -21.01 2.73
C ASN A 140 18.62 -20.08 3.76
N ARG A 141 19.58 -19.26 3.31
CA ARG A 141 20.24 -18.24 4.14
C ARG A 141 19.48 -16.91 4.17
N GLY A 142 18.35 -16.79 3.46
CA GLY A 142 17.58 -15.56 3.34
C GLY A 142 18.28 -14.46 2.55
N LEU A 143 19.29 -14.82 1.72
CA LEU A 143 19.99 -13.85 0.87
C LEU A 143 19.14 -13.46 -0.35
N ILE A 144 18.38 -14.43 -0.86
CA ILE A 144 17.41 -14.25 -1.94
C ILE A 144 16.05 -14.80 -1.49
N ASP A 145 14.97 -14.19 -1.97
CA ASP A 145 13.59 -14.61 -1.68
C ASP A 145 13.08 -15.60 -2.73
N ARG A 146 13.59 -15.54 -3.97
CA ARG A 146 13.24 -16.47 -5.06
C ARG A 146 14.41 -16.72 -5.99
N TYR A 147 14.35 -17.86 -6.67
CA TYR A 147 15.25 -18.24 -7.75
C TYR A 147 14.43 -18.72 -8.95
N ILE A 148 14.74 -18.21 -10.13
CA ILE A 148 14.06 -18.56 -11.38
C ILE A 148 15.11 -18.82 -12.46
N LYS A 149 14.90 -19.88 -13.23
CA LYS A 149 15.77 -20.24 -14.37
C LYS A 149 15.30 -19.57 -15.65
N LYS A 150 16.19 -18.82 -16.31
CA LYS A 150 15.90 -18.17 -17.61
C LYS A 150 15.58 -19.15 -18.74
N SER A 151 16.02 -20.40 -18.62
CA SER A 151 15.80 -21.45 -19.63
C SER A 151 14.43 -22.11 -19.54
N ASP A 152 13.62 -21.79 -18.54
CA ASP A 152 12.27 -22.33 -18.39
C ASP A 152 11.33 -21.65 -19.41
N ASP A 153 10.49 -22.43 -20.09
CA ASP A 153 9.55 -21.94 -21.09
C ASP A 153 8.52 -20.96 -20.47
N GLN A 154 8.26 -21.09 -19.15
CA GLN A 154 7.37 -20.19 -18.39
C GLN A 154 8.11 -19.24 -17.46
N ALA A 155 9.41 -19.02 -17.68
CA ALA A 155 10.25 -18.19 -16.81
C ALA A 155 9.69 -16.78 -16.56
N LEU A 156 9.15 -16.14 -17.60
CA LEU A 156 8.64 -14.77 -17.52
C LEU A 156 7.30 -14.70 -16.77
N ASP A 157 6.36 -15.59 -17.09
CA ASP A 157 5.07 -15.68 -16.39
C ASP A 157 5.29 -15.94 -14.88
N LEU A 158 6.22 -16.85 -14.57
CA LEU A 158 6.60 -17.14 -13.19
C LEU A 158 7.22 -15.91 -12.52
N LEU A 159 8.11 -15.21 -13.22
CA LEU A 159 8.73 -14.01 -12.70
C LEU A 159 7.71 -12.92 -12.39
N GLU A 160 6.75 -12.63 -13.27
CA GLU A 160 5.70 -11.65 -13.02
C GLU A 160 4.88 -11.98 -11.78
N SER A 161 4.45 -13.25 -11.68
CA SER A 161 3.72 -13.75 -10.51
C SER A 161 4.53 -13.60 -9.22
N GLU A 162 5.82 -13.94 -9.25
CA GLU A 162 6.70 -13.82 -8.09
C GLU A 162 7.00 -12.35 -7.74
N ILE A 163 7.16 -11.45 -8.71
CA ILE A 163 7.30 -10.02 -8.44
C ILE A 163 6.04 -9.51 -7.72
N ALA A 164 4.85 -9.80 -8.24
CA ALA A 164 3.60 -9.39 -7.61
C ALA A 164 3.42 -9.98 -6.19
N CYS A 165 3.87 -11.21 -5.97
CA CYS A 165 3.87 -11.85 -4.65
C CYS A 165 4.82 -11.14 -3.69
N LEU A 166 6.06 -10.89 -4.12
CA LEU A 166 7.11 -10.28 -3.31
C LEU A 166 6.84 -8.79 -3.03
N GLN A 167 6.22 -8.05 -3.95
CA GLN A 167 5.74 -6.69 -3.69
C GLN A 167 4.71 -6.66 -2.56
N LYS A 168 3.78 -7.61 -2.53
CA LYS A 168 2.82 -7.75 -1.40
C LYS A 168 3.54 -8.12 -0.10
N ALA A 169 4.50 -9.04 -0.16
CA ALA A 169 5.31 -9.42 0.99
C ALA A 169 6.13 -8.26 1.54
N TYR A 170 6.69 -7.41 0.67
CA TYR A 170 7.39 -6.18 1.03
C TYR A 170 6.53 -5.30 1.94
N PHE A 171 5.30 -4.95 1.51
CA PHE A 171 4.40 -4.13 2.34
C PHE A 171 3.95 -4.84 3.61
N ALA A 172 3.73 -6.16 3.57
CA ALA A 172 3.35 -6.93 4.75
C ALA A 172 4.44 -6.86 5.85
N GLU A 173 5.72 -6.95 5.47
CA GLU A 173 6.85 -6.85 6.40
C GLU A 173 7.10 -5.41 6.85
N GLN A 174 7.07 -4.44 5.92
CA GLN A 174 7.29 -3.03 6.27
C GLN A 174 6.19 -2.46 7.18
N SER A 175 4.96 -2.96 7.03
CA SER A 175 3.83 -2.51 7.84
C SER A 175 3.60 -3.33 9.11
N GLU A 176 4.43 -4.33 9.43
CA GLU A 176 4.22 -5.20 10.59
C GLU A 176 4.20 -4.41 11.90
N THR A 177 5.26 -3.62 12.16
CA THR A 177 5.34 -2.75 13.35
C THR A 177 4.21 -1.72 13.40
N LEU A 178 3.89 -1.11 12.25
CA LEU A 178 2.83 -0.11 12.17
C LEU A 178 1.47 -0.74 12.45
N ARG A 179 1.22 -1.95 11.93
CA ARG A 179 -0.03 -2.67 12.13
C ARG A 179 -0.26 -2.97 13.60
N ASP A 180 0.76 -3.44 14.31
CA ASP A 180 0.63 -3.77 15.73
C ASP A 180 0.28 -2.53 16.56
N LEU A 181 0.84 -1.35 16.21
CA LEU A 181 0.49 -0.07 16.81
C LEU A 181 -0.93 0.41 16.42
N VAL A 182 -1.28 0.30 15.15
CA VAL A 182 -2.59 0.74 14.61
C VAL A 182 -3.73 -0.10 15.18
N VAL A 183 -3.51 -1.39 15.44
CA VAL A 183 -4.50 -2.28 16.08
C VAL A 183 -4.83 -1.84 17.50
N LEU A 184 -3.93 -1.15 18.20
CA LEU A 184 -4.23 -0.55 19.52
C LEU A 184 -5.16 0.67 19.42
N HIS A 185 -5.36 1.22 18.22
CA HIS A 185 -6.16 2.42 17.95
C HIS A 185 -7.45 2.10 17.17
N ASN A 186 -8.15 1.00 17.49
CA ASN A 186 -9.44 0.59 16.92
C ASN A 186 -9.43 0.05 15.47
N TYR A 187 -8.28 -0.29 14.91
CA TYR A 187 -8.16 -0.91 13.58
C TYR A 187 -8.07 -2.44 13.63
N HIS A 188 -8.85 -3.08 14.52
CA HIS A 188 -8.84 -4.53 14.67
C HIS A 188 -9.17 -5.27 13.36
N PHE A 189 -9.93 -4.62 12.48
CA PHE A 189 -10.32 -5.14 11.17
C PHE A 189 -9.14 -5.44 10.23
N LEU A 190 -7.96 -4.83 10.44
CA LEU A 190 -6.76 -5.12 9.63
C LEU A 190 -6.23 -6.55 9.85
N GLN A 191 -6.51 -7.12 11.02
CA GLN A 191 -6.14 -8.49 11.35
C GLN A 191 -7.20 -9.51 10.92
N ASP A 192 -8.34 -9.06 10.41
CA ASP A 192 -9.44 -9.92 10.03
C ASP A 192 -9.28 -10.48 8.61
N PRO A 193 -9.15 -11.81 8.45
CA PRO A 193 -9.03 -12.40 7.12
C PRO A 193 -10.28 -12.23 6.25
N ALA A 194 -11.48 -12.11 6.84
CA ALA A 194 -12.72 -11.91 6.10
C ALA A 194 -12.74 -10.52 5.46
N LEU A 195 -12.37 -9.48 6.21
CA LEU A 195 -12.29 -8.13 5.65
C LEU A 195 -11.13 -7.99 4.66
N ALA A 196 -9.98 -8.62 4.92
CA ALA A 196 -8.88 -8.67 3.97
C ALA A 196 -9.32 -9.28 2.61
N ALA A 197 -10.17 -10.31 2.63
CA ALA A 197 -10.72 -10.90 1.40
C ALA A 197 -11.66 -9.94 0.67
N VAL A 198 -12.54 -9.22 1.40
CA VAL A 198 -13.42 -8.19 0.84
C VAL A 198 -12.60 -7.09 0.16
N VAL A 199 -11.56 -6.59 0.83
CA VAL A 199 -10.68 -5.55 0.29
C VAL A 199 -9.98 -6.03 -0.98
N GLN A 200 -9.45 -7.25 -0.99
CA GLN A 200 -8.82 -7.83 -2.18
C GLN A 200 -9.80 -7.99 -3.35
N GLU A 201 -11.02 -8.45 -3.08
CA GLU A 201 -12.06 -8.57 -4.10
C GLU A 201 -12.45 -7.21 -4.66
N LEU A 202 -12.60 -6.22 -3.78
CA LEU A 202 -12.94 -4.84 -4.15
C LEU A 202 -11.87 -4.24 -5.06
N SER A 203 -10.59 -4.34 -4.66
CA SER A 203 -9.47 -3.83 -5.45
C SER A 203 -9.43 -4.46 -6.83
N ARG A 204 -9.64 -5.78 -6.93
CA ARG A 204 -9.68 -6.48 -8.22
C ARG A 204 -10.86 -6.05 -9.08
N LYS A 205 -12.06 -5.91 -8.50
CA LYS A 205 -13.30 -5.61 -9.25
C LYS A 205 -13.34 -4.17 -9.74
N MET A 206 -12.87 -3.23 -8.93
CA MET A 206 -12.92 -1.80 -9.22
C MET A 206 -11.63 -1.26 -9.84
N GLY A 207 -10.55 -2.06 -9.87
CA GLY A 207 -9.26 -1.66 -10.43
C GLY A 207 -8.47 -0.71 -9.53
N PHE A 208 -8.62 -0.83 -8.21
CA PHE A 208 -7.80 -0.07 -7.27
C PHE A 208 -6.38 -0.64 -7.25
N VAL A 209 -5.41 0.26 -7.33
CA VAL A 209 -3.98 -0.08 -7.35
C VAL A 209 -3.29 0.33 -6.06
N GLU A 210 -3.86 1.26 -5.30
CA GLU A 210 -3.34 1.71 -4.01
C GLU A 210 -4.41 1.58 -2.91
N HIS A 211 -3.97 1.32 -1.68
CA HIS A 211 -4.81 1.43 -0.49
C HIS A 211 -4.04 1.97 0.71
N TYR A 212 -4.73 2.73 1.58
CA TYR A 212 -4.17 3.34 2.79
C TYR A 212 -5.21 3.32 3.90
N ILE A 213 -4.83 3.07 5.15
CA ILE A 213 -5.74 3.31 6.27
C ILE A 213 -6.11 4.78 6.38
N PHE A 214 -7.32 5.05 6.85
CA PHE A 214 -7.86 6.39 7.02
C PHE A 214 -8.28 6.65 8.48
N PRO A 215 -7.84 7.75 9.10
CA PRO A 215 -8.09 8.06 10.52
C PRO A 215 -9.55 8.39 10.82
N ASN A 216 -10.16 9.27 10.04
CA ASN A 216 -11.46 9.83 10.37
C ASN A 216 -12.29 10.16 9.10
N PRO A 217 -13.35 9.40 8.82
CA PRO A 217 -13.83 8.24 9.58
C PRO A 217 -12.92 7.01 9.43
N THR A 218 -12.99 6.09 10.39
CA THR A 218 -12.16 4.88 10.38
C THR A 218 -12.47 4.03 9.14
N GLY A 219 -11.44 3.74 8.35
CA GLY A 219 -11.62 3.02 7.09
C GLY A 219 -10.36 2.84 6.27
N ILE A 220 -10.55 2.58 4.98
CA ILE A 220 -9.50 2.37 3.99
C ILE A 220 -9.77 3.26 2.78
N VAL A 221 -8.82 4.11 2.41
CA VAL A 221 -8.82 4.84 1.14
C VAL A 221 -8.25 3.94 0.07
N PHE A 222 -8.96 3.85 -1.05
CA PHE A 222 -8.53 3.24 -2.29
C PHE A 222 -8.26 4.29 -3.35
N ILE A 223 -7.24 4.05 -4.17
CA ILE A 223 -6.90 4.90 -5.31
C ILE A 223 -6.78 4.03 -6.55
N ASP A 224 -7.45 4.43 -7.63
CA ASP A 224 -7.30 3.78 -8.93
C ASP A 224 -6.06 4.29 -9.69
N LYS A 225 -5.74 3.65 -10.82
CA LYS A 225 -4.57 4.05 -11.64
C LYS A 225 -4.61 5.48 -12.17
N HIS A 226 -5.78 6.12 -12.20
CA HIS A 226 -5.99 7.47 -12.67
C HIS A 226 -5.98 8.51 -11.54
N GLY A 227 -5.93 8.08 -10.28
CA GLY A 227 -5.97 8.94 -9.11
C GLY A 227 -7.36 9.18 -8.54
N LYS A 228 -8.39 8.43 -8.98
CA LYS A 228 -9.72 8.52 -8.38
C LYS A 228 -9.73 7.85 -7.01
N THR A 229 -10.22 8.57 -6.02
CA THR A 229 -10.19 8.20 -4.60
C THR A 229 -11.55 7.73 -4.11
N MET A 230 -11.58 6.57 -3.47
CA MET A 230 -12.77 5.99 -2.86
C MET A 230 -12.46 5.63 -1.40
N LEU A 231 -13.31 6.00 -0.47
CA LEU A 231 -13.21 5.63 0.94
C LEU A 231 -14.14 4.45 1.22
N MET A 232 -13.58 3.35 1.72
CA MET A 232 -14.34 2.29 2.38
C MET A 232 -14.38 2.60 3.88
N MET A 233 -15.51 3.12 4.34
CA MET A 233 -15.76 3.24 5.78
C MET A 233 -16.05 1.87 6.35
N VAL A 234 -15.49 1.60 7.53
CA VAL A 234 -15.68 0.34 8.25
C VAL A 234 -16.08 0.66 9.68
N GLU A 235 -17.25 0.18 10.08
CA GLU A 235 -17.84 0.40 11.39
C GLU A 235 -18.13 -0.95 12.07
N THR A 236 -17.96 -0.99 13.38
CA THR A 236 -18.38 -2.12 14.20
C THR A 236 -19.81 -1.91 14.70
N GLU A 237 -20.39 -2.91 15.34
CA GLU A 237 -21.69 -2.74 16.00
C GLU A 237 -21.65 -1.63 17.07
N GLN A 238 -20.53 -1.50 17.79
CA GLN A 238 -20.33 -0.40 18.75
C GLN A 238 -20.22 0.96 18.06
N GLY A 239 -19.49 1.03 16.93
CA GLY A 239 -19.37 2.25 16.14
C GLY A 239 -20.72 2.73 15.60
N MET A 240 -21.53 1.81 15.08
CA MET A 240 -22.91 2.12 14.64
C MET A 240 -23.79 2.65 15.78
N CYS A 241 -23.68 2.08 16.98
CA CYS A 241 -24.39 2.59 18.16
C CYS A 241 -23.91 4.00 18.56
N ALA A 242 -22.60 4.24 18.56
CA ALA A 242 -22.04 5.55 18.86
C ALA A 242 -22.51 6.61 17.86
N GLN A 243 -22.54 6.28 16.56
CA GLN A 243 -23.09 7.15 15.53
C GLN A 243 -24.56 7.49 15.76
N TYR A 244 -25.38 6.51 16.15
CA TYR A 244 -26.78 6.75 16.51
C TYR A 244 -26.93 7.68 17.73
N GLU A 245 -26.12 7.51 18.76
CA GLU A 245 -26.13 8.37 19.95
C GLU A 245 -25.75 9.81 19.61
N ILE A 246 -24.66 10.00 18.85
CA ILE A 246 -24.26 11.31 18.35
C ILE A 246 -25.37 11.95 17.52
N ALA A 247 -26.01 11.17 16.65
CA ALA A 247 -27.10 11.64 15.81
C ALA A 247 -28.31 12.10 16.62
N ARG A 248 -28.68 11.31 17.65
CA ARG A 248 -29.79 11.64 18.55
C ARG A 248 -29.50 12.91 19.32
N ASP A 249 -28.30 13.04 19.85
CA ASP A 249 -27.89 14.18 20.67
C ASP A 249 -27.71 15.46 19.81
N SER A 250 -27.57 15.31 18.49
CA SER A 250 -27.48 16.41 17.51
C SER A 250 -28.83 16.81 16.87
N ASP A 251 -29.95 16.30 17.40
CA ASP A 251 -31.31 16.53 16.87
C ASP A 251 -31.48 16.12 15.39
N ALA A 252 -30.90 14.97 15.01
CA ALA A 252 -31.04 14.43 13.66
C ALA A 252 -32.50 14.15 13.28
N PRO A 253 -32.84 14.19 11.97
CA PRO A 253 -34.17 13.83 11.49
C PRO A 253 -34.60 12.43 11.99
N PRO A 254 -35.86 12.24 12.46
CA PRO A 254 -36.33 10.96 12.96
C PRO A 254 -36.20 9.80 11.96
N SER A 255 -36.28 10.08 10.66
CA SER A 255 -36.06 9.11 9.59
C SER A 255 -34.62 8.60 9.54
N LEU A 256 -33.64 9.48 9.76
CA LEU A 256 -32.22 9.12 9.84
C LEU A 256 -31.94 8.31 11.11
N LEU A 257 -32.50 8.73 12.25
CA LEU A 257 -32.39 7.99 13.51
C LEU A 257 -32.94 6.57 13.40
N ALA A 258 -34.12 6.40 12.79
CA ALA A 258 -34.70 5.08 12.55
C ALA A 258 -33.78 4.23 11.65
N ALA A 259 -33.28 4.80 10.55
CA ALA A 259 -32.40 4.10 9.62
C ALA A 259 -31.05 3.69 10.25
N LEU A 260 -30.48 4.51 11.12
CA LEU A 260 -29.27 4.21 11.89
C LEU A 260 -29.54 3.10 12.92
N LEU A 261 -30.65 3.19 13.66
CA LEU A 261 -31.05 2.18 14.65
C LEU A 261 -31.25 0.80 14.02
N GLU A 262 -31.82 0.76 12.80
CA GLU A 262 -32.01 -0.45 12.01
C GLU A 262 -30.77 -0.84 11.17
N ARG A 263 -29.66 -0.10 11.29
CA ARG A 263 -28.37 -0.35 10.61
C ARG A 263 -28.50 -0.42 9.09
N ARG A 264 -29.42 0.35 8.53
CA ARG A 264 -29.70 0.38 7.07
C ARG A 264 -28.87 1.42 6.33
N VAL A 265 -28.23 2.33 7.04
CA VAL A 265 -27.45 3.41 6.45
C VAL A 265 -26.17 3.65 7.24
N LEU A 266 -25.11 3.96 6.50
CA LEU A 266 -23.84 4.44 7.02
C LEU A 266 -23.63 5.86 6.46
N PRO A 267 -23.58 6.89 7.31
CA PRO A 267 -23.41 8.28 6.89
C PRO A 267 -21.93 8.64 6.75
N PHE A 268 -21.62 9.36 5.67
CA PHE A 268 -20.35 10.04 5.46
C PHE A 268 -20.62 11.49 5.07
N PHE A 269 -20.41 12.39 6.01
CA PHE A 269 -20.58 13.81 5.79
C PHE A 269 -19.24 14.48 5.48
N SER A 270 -18.99 14.73 4.20
CA SER A 270 -17.67 15.09 3.69
C SER A 270 -17.59 16.48 3.07
N ASP A 271 -18.49 17.41 3.38
CA ASP A 271 -18.51 18.75 2.75
C ASP A 271 -17.53 19.71 3.44
N ALA A 272 -16.71 20.42 2.64
CA ALA A 272 -15.62 21.28 3.11
C ALA A 272 -16.09 22.64 3.70
N ASP A 273 -17.21 23.16 3.21
CA ASP A 273 -17.72 24.52 3.52
C ASP A 273 -18.79 24.54 4.64
N GLY A 274 -19.11 23.38 5.26
CA GLY A 274 -19.97 23.28 6.45
C GLY A 274 -21.24 22.44 6.31
N ASP A 275 -21.78 22.09 7.49
CA ASP A 275 -23.02 21.36 7.84
C ASP A 275 -23.07 19.84 7.62
N GLY A 276 -21.90 19.21 7.46
CA GLY A 276 -21.73 17.76 7.54
C GLY A 276 -21.90 17.16 8.94
N MET A 277 -22.90 17.59 9.69
CA MET A 277 -23.22 17.07 11.01
C MET A 277 -24.60 16.42 10.96
N TYR A 278 -24.89 15.55 11.93
CA TYR A 278 -26.22 15.00 12.19
C TYR A 278 -27.29 16.06 12.55
N SER A 279 -27.09 17.33 12.19
CA SER A 279 -27.94 18.44 12.55
C SER A 279 -29.27 18.39 11.80
N ARG A 280 -30.29 19.01 12.41
CA ARG A 280 -31.61 19.21 11.81
C ARG A 280 -31.58 19.96 10.47
N ALA A 281 -30.53 20.75 10.20
CA ALA A 281 -30.38 21.54 8.98
C ALA A 281 -30.20 20.69 7.72
N VAL A 282 -29.71 19.45 7.88
CA VAL A 282 -29.58 18.47 6.78
C VAL A 282 -30.96 18.13 6.16
N GLY A 283 -32.05 18.28 6.92
CA GLY A 283 -33.41 18.05 6.42
C GLY A 283 -33.56 16.65 5.83
N ASP A 284 -34.26 16.49 4.70
CA ASP A 284 -34.40 15.22 3.97
C ASP A 284 -33.20 14.89 3.06
N ASN A 285 -32.19 15.75 3.00
CA ASN A 285 -31.03 15.54 2.11
C ASN A 285 -30.00 14.55 2.68
N TRP A 286 -30.21 14.02 3.89
CA TRP A 286 -29.31 13.07 4.55
C TRP A 286 -29.05 11.83 3.70
N HIS A 287 -30.01 11.42 2.86
CA HIS A 287 -29.87 10.30 1.94
C HIS A 287 -28.68 10.44 0.97
N ARG A 288 -28.27 11.67 0.63
CA ARG A 288 -27.14 11.93 -0.29
C ARG A 288 -25.79 11.60 0.33
N TYR A 289 -25.71 11.70 1.65
CA TYR A 289 -24.51 11.46 2.44
C TYR A 289 -24.47 10.04 3.01
N CYS A 290 -25.49 9.22 2.73
CA CYS A 290 -25.62 7.89 3.28
C CYS A 290 -25.51 6.82 2.21
N ALA A 291 -24.86 5.71 2.55
CA ALA A 291 -24.88 4.50 1.74
C ALA A 291 -25.43 3.33 2.55
N ALA A 292 -26.06 2.37 1.86
CA ALA A 292 -26.50 1.14 2.49
C ALA A 292 -25.26 0.30 2.85
N PRO A 293 -25.04 -0.06 4.13
CA PRO A 293 -23.89 -0.84 4.52
C PRO A 293 -24.03 -2.28 4.04
N GLN A 294 -22.92 -2.83 3.58
CA GLN A 294 -22.74 -4.27 3.43
C GLN A 294 -22.19 -4.84 4.73
N VAL A 295 -22.54 -6.10 5.02
CA VAL A 295 -22.13 -6.77 6.25
C VAL A 295 -21.02 -7.76 5.92
N CYS A 296 -19.92 -7.69 6.67
CA CYS A 296 -18.87 -8.69 6.66
C CYS A 296 -18.81 -9.39 8.02
N HIS A 297 -18.97 -10.71 8.01
CA HIS A 297 -18.88 -11.55 9.20
C HIS A 297 -17.45 -12.06 9.35
N GLY A 298 -16.67 -11.40 10.20
CA GLY A 298 -15.32 -11.80 10.56
C GLY A 298 -15.23 -12.29 12.00
N ARG A 299 -14.14 -11.93 12.69
CA ARG A 299 -13.94 -12.02 14.14
C ARG A 299 -15.00 -11.24 14.91
N GLU A 300 -15.47 -10.14 14.32
CA GLU A 300 -16.64 -9.38 14.75
C GLU A 300 -17.50 -9.03 13.52
N MET A 301 -18.65 -8.41 13.76
CA MET A 301 -19.54 -7.97 12.69
C MET A 301 -19.13 -6.57 12.24
N TYR A 302 -18.73 -6.46 10.96
CA TYR A 302 -18.37 -5.20 10.33
C TYR A 302 -19.46 -4.72 9.37
N PHE A 303 -19.79 -3.44 9.44
CA PHE A 303 -20.63 -2.72 8.50
C PHE A 303 -19.73 -1.84 7.66
N TRP A 304 -19.81 -1.95 6.33
CA TRP A 304 -18.95 -1.16 5.46
C TRP A 304 -19.70 -0.62 4.25
N ALA A 305 -19.27 0.54 3.77
CA ALA A 305 -19.80 1.17 2.57
C ALA A 305 -18.72 1.98 1.85
N LEU A 306 -18.93 2.21 0.55
CA LEU A 306 -18.03 2.99 -0.29
C LEU A 306 -18.57 4.38 -0.55
N PHE A 307 -17.69 5.36 -0.41
CA PHE A 307 -17.94 6.77 -0.71
C PHE A 307 -16.84 7.31 -1.61
N GLU A 308 -17.17 8.32 -2.41
CA GLU A 308 -16.14 9.10 -3.09
C GLU A 308 -15.45 9.98 -2.05
N LEU A 309 -14.11 9.94 -1.98
CA LEU A 309 -13.36 10.78 -1.05
C LEU A 309 -13.00 12.10 -1.74
N PRO A 310 -13.50 13.25 -1.26
CA PRO A 310 -13.24 14.53 -1.91
C PRO A 310 -11.77 14.96 -1.85
N ALA A 311 -11.36 15.79 -2.81
CA ALA A 311 -9.97 16.24 -2.95
C ALA A 311 -9.44 17.10 -1.78
N HIS A 312 -10.31 17.78 -1.01
CA HIS A 312 -9.87 18.65 0.09
C HIS A 312 -9.30 17.88 1.29
N TYR A 313 -9.52 16.56 1.38
CA TYR A 313 -8.82 15.74 2.37
C TYR A 313 -7.32 15.67 2.06
N PHE A 314 -6.91 15.91 0.81
CA PHE A 314 -5.51 15.88 0.37
C PHE A 314 -4.89 17.28 0.43
N GLY A 315 -3.64 17.38 0.88
CA GLY A 315 -2.88 18.61 0.96
C GLY A 315 -2.25 19.00 -0.39
N ALA A 316 -2.17 18.04 -1.30
CA ALA A 316 -1.63 18.20 -2.65
C ALA A 316 -2.42 17.34 -3.64
N PRO A 317 -2.46 17.71 -4.93
CA PRO A 317 -3.06 16.88 -5.95
C PRO A 317 -2.31 15.55 -6.07
N LEU A 318 -3.06 14.46 -6.13
CA LEU A 318 -2.49 13.12 -6.23
C LEU A 318 -1.77 12.93 -7.57
N HIS A 319 -0.53 12.46 -7.49
CA HIS A 319 0.18 11.95 -8.66
C HIS A 319 -0.32 10.53 -8.96
N SER A 320 -0.95 10.35 -10.13
CA SER A 320 -1.53 9.05 -10.51
C SER A 320 -0.49 8.08 -11.04
N TYR A 321 -0.74 6.78 -10.84
CA TYR A 321 0.19 5.75 -11.32
C TYR A 321 0.30 5.73 -12.84
N ALA A 322 -0.80 5.96 -13.56
CA ALA A 322 -0.78 6.04 -15.03
C ALA A 322 0.14 7.17 -15.52
N ARG A 323 0.18 8.31 -14.84
CA ARG A 323 1.08 9.42 -15.17
C ARG A 323 2.54 9.06 -14.88
N PHE A 324 2.79 8.43 -13.74
CA PHE A 324 4.12 7.95 -13.39
C PHE A 324 4.70 6.99 -14.43
N LEU A 325 3.89 6.03 -14.92
CA LEU A 325 4.28 5.11 -15.97
C LEU A 325 4.59 5.81 -17.30
N GLN A 326 3.80 6.81 -17.69
CA GLN A 326 4.06 7.61 -18.90
C GLN A 326 5.39 8.34 -18.80
N GLU A 327 5.65 9.01 -17.67
CA GLU A 327 6.90 9.75 -17.45
C GLU A 327 8.12 8.82 -17.41
N HIS A 328 8.00 7.62 -16.82
CA HIS A 328 9.07 6.62 -16.76
C HIS A 328 9.34 5.95 -18.09
N ASN A 329 8.31 5.62 -18.87
CA ASN A 329 8.48 5.03 -20.20
C ASN A 329 9.15 6.02 -21.15
N VAL A 330 8.77 7.31 -21.11
CA VAL A 330 9.41 8.36 -21.92
C VAL A 330 10.86 8.60 -21.48
N ALA A 331 11.16 8.59 -20.18
CA ALA A 331 12.53 8.73 -19.69
C ALA A 331 13.43 7.54 -20.09
N GLY A 332 12.87 6.34 -20.22
CA GLY A 332 13.57 5.16 -20.74
C GLY A 332 13.94 5.26 -22.23
N GLU A 333 13.14 5.98 -23.03
CA GLU A 333 13.41 6.21 -24.46
C GLU A 333 14.45 7.32 -24.71
N VAL A 334 14.52 8.34 -23.85
CA VAL A 334 15.44 9.49 -24.02
C VAL A 334 16.86 9.21 -23.50
N ALA A 335 17.03 8.21 -22.63
CA ALA A 335 18.34 7.75 -22.15
C ALA A 335 18.97 6.64 -23.03
N ALA A 336 18.35 6.32 -24.17
CA ALA A 336 18.75 5.27 -25.10
C ALA A 336 19.74 5.72 -26.19
#